data_AF-A0A2H3EN02-F1
#
_entry.id   AF-A0A2H3EN02-F1
#
_cell.length_a   1.000
_cell.length_b   1.000
_cell.length_c   1.000
_cell.angle_alpha   90.00
_cell.angle_beta   90.00
_cell.angle_gamma   90.00
#
_symmetry.space_group_name_H-M   'P 1'
#
loop_
_entity.id
_entity.type
_entity.pdbx_description
1 polymer ?
#
loop_
_entity_poly.entity_id
_entity_poly.type
_entity_poly.pdbx_seq_one_letter_code
_entity_poly.pdbx_strand_id
1 'polypeptide(L)'
;QKNWVAMLPAIEFAINSARSEITGYAPFFLNNGRMPRSMIWDNAAKTEYPGVRVFAMRMKQAIISAHDSILESRVKQTRDANRKRRTIPFTEKDLVYI
;
A
#
# COMPACT_ATOMS: atom_id res chain seq x y z
N GLN A 1 9.63 -16.74 12.02
CA GLN A 1 9.14 -16.43 10.65
C GLN A 1 10.32 -16.60 9.68
N LYS A 2 10.34 -17.59 8.77
CA LYS A 2 11.54 -17.95 7.95
C LYS A 2 11.40 -17.70 6.43
N ASN A 3 10.24 -17.24 5.95
CA ASN A 3 9.93 -17.17 4.51
C ASN A 3 10.01 -15.76 3.91
N TRP A 4 10.66 -14.81 4.59
CA TRP A 4 10.69 -13.40 4.18
C TRP A 4 11.33 -13.20 2.80
N VAL A 5 12.36 -14.00 2.46
CA VAL A 5 13.03 -13.98 1.14
C VAL A 5 12.06 -14.30 0.00
N ALA A 6 11.20 -15.31 0.18
CA ALA A 6 10.24 -15.70 -0.84
C ALA A 6 9.09 -14.69 -1.00
N MET A 7 8.84 -13.87 0.01
CA MET A 7 7.80 -12.83 0.01
C MET A 7 8.32 -11.48 -0.47
N LEU A 8 9.65 -11.32 -0.55
CA LEU A 8 10.30 -10.05 -0.89
C LEU A 8 9.82 -9.45 -2.22
N PRO A 9 9.70 -10.22 -3.32
CA PRO A 9 9.21 -9.67 -4.59
C PRO A 9 7.76 -9.16 -4.52
N ALA A 10 6.93 -9.84 -3.72
CA ALA A 10 5.52 -9.49 -3.55
C ALA A 10 5.37 -8.20 -2.73
N ILE A 11 6.18 -8.07 -1.68
CA ILE A 11 6.22 -6.89 -0.82
C ILE A 11 6.74 -5.68 -1.60
N GLU A 12 7.83 -5.86 -2.35
CA GLU A 12 8.38 -4.81 -3.22
C GLU A 12 7.35 -4.33 -4.24
N PHE A 13 6.64 -5.26 -4.89
CA PHE A 13 5.58 -4.90 -5.83
C PHE A 13 4.45 -4.12 -5.16
N ALA A 14 4.01 -4.54 -3.97
CA ALA A 14 2.97 -3.86 -3.22
C ALA A 14 3.38 -2.44 -2.82
N ILE A 15 4.62 -2.26 -2.32
CA ILE A 15 5.17 -0.96 -1.96
C ILE A 15 5.26 -0.04 -3.18
N ASN A 16 5.80 -0.54 -4.30
CA ASN A 16 5.98 0.26 -5.51
C ASN A 16 4.67 0.56 -6.26
N SER A 17 3.59 -0.18 -5.96
CA SER A 17 2.24 0.07 -6.49
C SER A 17 1.41 0.99 -5.59
N ALA A 18 1.78 1.19 -4.32
CA ALA A 18 1.01 2.01 -3.40
C ALA A 18 1.25 3.51 -3.65
N ARG A 19 0.15 4.28 -3.67
CA ARG A 19 0.20 5.75 -3.78
C ARG A 19 0.80 6.37 -2.53
N SER A 20 1.85 7.18 -2.64
CA SER A 20 2.37 7.97 -1.52
C SER A 20 1.45 9.16 -1.20
N GLU A 21 1.29 9.51 0.08
CA GLU A 21 0.51 10.68 0.50
C GLU A 21 1.21 12.00 0.17
N ILE A 22 2.54 12.02 0.17
CA ILE A 22 3.34 13.23 -0.07
C ILE A 22 3.30 13.60 -1.57
N THR A 23 3.55 12.63 -2.44
CA THR A 23 3.63 12.88 -3.89
C THR A 23 2.30 12.67 -4.59
N GLY A 24 1.35 11.97 -3.96
CA GLY A 24 0.09 11.62 -4.60
C GLY A 24 0.23 10.62 -5.74
N TYR A 25 1.39 9.98 -5.93
CA TYR A 25 1.61 8.99 -6.98
C TYR A 25 2.29 7.74 -6.43
N ALA A 26 2.15 6.62 -7.13
CA ALA A 26 2.88 5.41 -6.81
C ALA A 26 4.26 5.42 -7.49
N PRO A 27 5.29 4.83 -6.86
CA PRO A 27 6.64 4.75 -7.44
C PRO A 27 6.68 4.15 -8.86
N PHE A 28 5.91 3.08 -9.14
CA PHE A 28 5.86 2.51 -10.50
C PHE A 28 5.33 3.50 -11.54
N PHE A 29 4.35 4.31 -11.17
CA PHE A 29 3.81 5.34 -12.04
C PHE A 29 4.83 6.45 -12.27
N LEU A 30 5.58 6.86 -11.23
CA LEU A 30 6.61 7.89 -11.37
C LEU A 30 7.81 7.44 -12.21
N ASN A 31 8.21 6.17 -12.10
CA ASN A 31 9.37 5.65 -12.84
C ASN A 31 9.06 5.36 -14.31
N ASN A 32 7.88 4.81 -14.61
CA ASN A 32 7.57 4.29 -15.96
C ASN A 32 6.36 4.96 -16.62
N GLY A 33 5.73 5.94 -15.98
CA GLY A 33 4.51 6.61 -16.46
C GLY A 33 3.26 5.72 -16.49
N ARG A 34 3.37 4.46 -16.03
CA ARG A 34 2.28 3.48 -16.09
C ARG A 34 2.34 2.55 -14.89
N MET A 35 1.16 2.18 -14.39
CA MET A 35 1.05 1.12 -13.40
C MET A 35 1.19 -0.26 -14.07
N PRO A 36 1.98 -1.19 -13.52
CA PRO A 36 2.00 -2.56 -13.97
C PRO A 36 0.60 -3.18 -13.85
N ARG A 37 0.29 -4.15 -14.71
CA ARG A 37 -0.98 -4.87 -14.63
C ARG A 37 -1.08 -5.56 -13.27
N SER A 38 -2.25 -5.47 -12.65
CA SER A 38 -2.58 -6.29 -11.48
C SER A 38 -2.28 -7.74 -11.84
N MET A 39 -1.60 -8.45 -10.93
CA MET A 39 -1.24 -9.86 -11.13
C MET A 39 -2.55 -10.64 -11.35
N ILE A 40 -2.83 -11.00 -12.60
CA ILE A 40 -4.05 -11.73 -12.96
C ILE A 40 -3.88 -13.14 -12.40
N TRP A 41 -4.50 -13.35 -11.24
CA TRP A 41 -4.53 -14.63 -10.55
C TRP A 41 -5.67 -15.46 -11.10
N ASP A 42 -5.66 -15.75 -12.40
CA ASP A 42 -6.59 -16.74 -12.92
C ASP A 42 -6.32 -18.06 -12.20
N ASN A 43 -7.40 -18.74 -11.82
CA ASN A 43 -7.32 -20.07 -11.23
C ASN A 43 -6.67 -20.98 -12.28
N ALA A 44 -5.35 -21.13 -12.16
CA ALA A 44 -4.52 -22.07 -12.86
C ALA A 44 -5.32 -23.34 -13.20
N ALA A 45 -5.45 -23.66 -14.48
CA ALA A 45 -6.14 -24.87 -14.92
C ALA A 45 -5.58 -26.08 -14.16
N LYS A 46 -6.41 -27.08 -13.90
CA LYS A 46 -6.12 -28.23 -13.01
C LYS A 46 -4.83 -29.01 -13.34
N THR A 47 -4.26 -28.77 -14.52
CA THR A 47 -2.99 -29.29 -15.05
C THR A 47 -1.74 -28.56 -14.56
N GLU A 48 -1.85 -27.45 -13.84
CA GLU A 48 -0.69 -26.66 -13.42
C GLU A 48 -0.13 -27.12 -12.06
N TYR A 49 1.20 -27.25 -12.01
CA TYR A 49 1.98 -27.81 -10.90
C TYR A 49 1.50 -27.33 -9.52
N PRO A 50 1.15 -28.24 -8.58
CA PRO A 50 0.62 -27.88 -7.26
C PRO A 50 1.51 -26.91 -6.46
N GLY A 51 2.83 -27.00 -6.62
CA GLY A 51 3.80 -26.11 -5.96
C GLY A 51 3.69 -24.66 -6.44
N VAL A 52 3.48 -24.44 -7.73
CA VAL A 52 3.28 -23.11 -8.32
C VAL A 52 1.99 -22.52 -7.75
N ARG A 53 0.90 -23.29 -7.67
CA ARG A 53 -0.36 -22.84 -7.06
C ARG A 53 -0.22 -22.40 -5.60
N VAL A 54 0.51 -23.17 -4.78
CA VAL A 54 0.71 -22.82 -3.36
C VAL A 54 1.56 -21.57 -3.22
N PHE A 55 2.63 -21.44 -4.00
CA PHE A 55 3.47 -20.24 -4.02
C PHE A 55 2.65 -19.01 -4.42
N ALA A 56 1.86 -19.19 -5.47
CA ALA A 56 0.98 -18.19 -6.02
C ALA A 56 -0.07 -17.69 -5.00
N MET A 57 -0.77 -18.62 -4.36
CA MET A 57 -1.75 -18.29 -3.31
C MET A 57 -1.11 -17.59 -2.09
N ARG A 58 0.10 -18.02 -1.70
CA ARG A 58 0.87 -17.36 -0.63
C ARG A 58 1.26 -15.94 -0.99
N MET A 59 1.68 -15.72 -2.24
CA MET A 59 2.02 -14.39 -2.74
C MET A 59 0.80 -13.47 -2.76
N LYS A 60 -0.36 -13.96 -3.22
CA LYS A 60 -1.62 -13.23 -3.13
C LYS A 60 -1.95 -12.83 -1.69
N GLN A 61 -1.83 -13.76 -0.74
CA GLN A 61 -2.09 -13.48 0.67
C GLN A 61 -1.10 -12.44 1.24
N ALA A 62 0.17 -12.50 0.85
CA ALA A 62 1.18 -11.54 1.25
C ALA A 62 0.85 -10.12 0.76
N ILE A 63 0.40 -9.99 -0.49
CA ILE A 63 0.01 -8.70 -1.09
C ILE A 63 -1.19 -8.12 -0.37
N ILE A 64 -2.24 -8.92 -0.11
CA ILE A 64 -3.43 -8.47 0.61
C ILE A 64 -3.04 -8.01 2.03
N SER A 65 -2.25 -8.82 2.74
CA SER A 65 -1.79 -8.46 4.09
C SER A 65 -0.92 -7.19 4.11
N ALA A 66 -0.06 -7.00 3.11
CA ALA A 66 0.75 -5.78 2.98
C ALA A 66 -0.13 -4.56 2.70
N HIS A 67 -1.14 -4.70 1.84
CA HIS A 67 -2.11 -3.63 1.56
C HIS A 67 -2.87 -3.23 2.82
N ASP A 68 -3.38 -4.20 3.59
CA ASP A 68 -4.07 -3.95 4.84
C ASP A 68 -3.15 -3.26 5.87
N SER A 69 -1.89 -3.67 5.94
CA SER A 69 -0.88 -3.05 6.82
C SER A 69 -0.60 -1.58 6.42
N ILE A 70 -0.57 -1.28 5.12
CA ILE A 70 -0.41 0.09 4.62
C ILE A 70 -1.64 0.93 4.98
N LEU A 71 -2.85 0.41 4.78
CA LEU A 71 -4.09 1.09 5.16
C LEU A 71 -4.14 1.36 6.67
N GLU A 72 -3.80 0.38 7.49
CA GLU A 72 -3.75 0.53 8.95
C GLU A 72 -2.73 1.61 9.36
N SER A 73 -1.55 1.62 8.73
CA SER A 73 -0.51 2.64 8.95
C SER A 73 -1.02 4.04 8.60
N ARG A 74 -1.75 4.21 7.51
CA ARG A 74 -2.34 5.52 7.13
C ARG A 74 -3.35 6.02 8.15
N VAL A 75 -4.21 5.14 8.65
CA VAL A 75 -5.19 5.49 9.69
C VAL A 75 -4.47 5.96 10.96
N LYS A 76 -3.41 5.25 11.37
CA LYS A 76 -2.57 5.65 12.52
C LYS A 76 -1.91 7.00 12.30
N GLN A 77 -1.27 7.21 11.16
CA GLN A 77 -0.62 8.49 10.81
C GLN A 77 -1.61 9.65 10.80
N THR A 78 -2.79 9.45 10.20
CA THR A 78 -3.86 10.47 10.18
C THR A 78 -4.33 10.80 11.59
N ARG A 79 -4.54 9.77 12.44
CA ARG A 79 -4.93 9.95 13.84
C ARG A 79 -3.88 10.74 14.60
N ASP A 80 -2.60 10.40 14.46
CA ASP A 80 -1.51 11.07 15.16
C ASP A 80 -1.29 12.51 14.67
N ALA A 81 -1.39 12.74 13.36
CA ALA A 81 -1.33 14.08 12.78
C ALA A 81 -2.47 14.98 13.28
N ASN A 82 -3.68 14.43 13.41
CA ASN A 82 -4.85 15.17 13.90
C ASN A 82 -4.88 15.29 15.42
N ARG A 83 -4.16 14.46 16.18
CA ARG A 83 -4.20 14.40 17.65
C ARG A 83 -3.93 15.74 18.34
N LYS A 84 -3.11 16.60 17.73
CA LYS A 84 -2.76 17.93 18.26
C LYS A 84 -3.42 19.09 17.50
N ARG A 85 -4.20 18.83 16.45
CA ARG A 85 -4.92 19.87 15.70
C ARG A 85 -6.18 20.24 16.47
N ARG A 86 -6.31 21.52 16.85
CA ARG A 86 -7.58 22.11 17.29
C ARG A 86 -8.29 22.67 16.07
N THR A 87 -9.59 22.48 15.96
CA THR A 87 -10.40 23.28 15.02
C THR A 87 -10.33 24.72 15.48
N ILE A 88 -9.70 25.60 14.70
CA ILE A 88 -9.62 27.02 15.06
C ILE A 88 -10.62 27.77 14.18
N PRO A 89 -11.76 28.22 14.76
CA PRO A 89 -12.78 28.93 14.02
C PRO A 89 -12.42 30.41 13.93
N PHE A 90 -11.37 30.74 13.18
CA PHE A 90 -11.08 32.15 12.90
C PHE A 90 -12.09 32.68 11.89
N THR A 91 -12.57 33.90 12.12
CA THR A 91 -13.45 34.62 11.20
C THR A 91 -12.72 35.83 10.60
N GLU A 92 -13.18 36.33 9.45
CA GLU A 92 -12.55 37.52 8.83
C GLU A 92 -12.50 38.68 9.84
N LYS A 93 -11.29 39.26 10.00
CA LYS A 93 -10.90 40.33 10.96
C LYS A 93 -10.41 39.87 12.34
N ASP A 94 -10.27 38.57 12.59
CA ASP A 94 -9.55 38.11 13.78
C ASP A 94 -8.05 38.46 13.68
N LEU A 95 -7.54 39.13 14.71
CA LEU A 95 -6.12 39.47 14.83
C LEU A 95 -5.39 38.30 15.48
N VAL A 96 -4.51 37.66 14.71
CA VAL A 96 -3.67 36.56 15.18
C VAL A 96 -2.20 36.99 15.10
N TYR A 97 -1.44 36.69 16.14
CA TYR A 97 0.00 36.95 16.16
C TYR A 97 0.72 35.83 15.40
N ILE A 98 1.65 36.21 14.51
CA ILE A 98 2.48 35.29 13.71
C ILE A 98 3.76 34.96 14.48
#